data_AF-A0A4Y9YQH5-F1
#
_entry.id   AF-A0A4Y9YQH5-F1
#
_cell.length_a   1.000
_cell.length_b   1.000
_cell.length_c   1.000
_cell.angle_alpha   90.00
_cell.angle_beta   90.00
_cell.angle_gamma   90.00
#
_symmetry.space_group_name_H-M   'P 1'
#
loop_
_entity.id
_entity.type
_entity.pdbx_description
1 polymer ?
#
loop_
_entity_poly.entity_id
_entity_poly.type
_entity_poly.pdbx_seq_one_letter_code
_entity_poly.pdbx_strand_id
1 'polypeptide(L)'
;MILLPIFVTGLLSFALAFPQRKSLMSIQERRDRAPDGYTRNVITPADHILQLHIALVQNDSKGPEDKLYSVSTPGSPDYGRHLSKEQVEAFVAPKPESISAVHSWLSSHAISAEAISPAGNWLSINITVDQANAFLDAEFSTFTHQTTGKQAVRTLSYSVPADLKAHLSFVHPTVASPIESVGSPVVVSKSKKQATLTSSSPAADYICAEEFTSTCAQDMYGIPATTAKQTSNRIAISGFGDQWASQSDVQIFAGIYHPDLYNATFSVELVDGGINNQDSPGDEAAFLLNSCPSVRTTKTASTDSDILNTLLNEDDTPNILTTSYSFDEPDLPFSIANALCNAYAQLGARGTGDGGVGGGASGTDCTTFVPTFPSTCPFVTSVGGTDIFDSETGAAFSGGGFSNIFPIPSYQAADVASYLKSVVNANNGLFNVSGRAFPDISARATSYQIIVDSLFALLNDELISAGATRVFGSADLCEQESINGYYDWNESRMRDEWLQ
;
A
#
# COMPACT_ATOMS: atom_id res chain seq x y z
N MET A 1 -38.72 59.97 56.91
CA MET A 1 -38.48 59.66 55.48
C MET A 1 -37.03 59.98 55.16
N ILE A 2 -36.16 58.97 55.23
CA ILE A 2 -34.71 59.12 54.96
C ILE A 2 -34.44 58.33 53.68
N LEU A 3 -34.01 59.03 52.63
CA LEU A 3 -33.59 58.46 51.34
C LEU A 3 -32.10 58.15 51.42
N LEU A 4 -31.73 56.89 51.17
CA LEU A 4 -30.35 56.41 51.05
C LEU A 4 -30.01 56.28 49.55
N PRO A 5 -28.84 56.75 49.06
CA PRO A 5 -28.45 56.55 47.66
C PRO A 5 -27.71 55.21 47.50
N ILE A 6 -28.05 54.50 46.42
CA ILE A 6 -27.39 53.27 45.98
C ILE A 6 -26.16 53.64 45.14
N PHE A 7 -24.96 53.26 45.57
CA PHE A 7 -23.74 53.32 44.77
C PHE A 7 -23.55 51.99 44.02
N VAL A 8 -23.60 52.02 42.69
CA VAL A 8 -23.23 50.89 41.82
C VAL A 8 -21.73 50.99 41.55
N THR A 9 -20.95 50.01 41.98
CA THR A 9 -19.52 49.86 41.65
C THR A 9 -19.38 48.89 40.49
N GLY A 10 -18.87 49.38 39.36
CA GLY A 10 -18.55 48.55 38.20
C GLY A 10 -17.17 47.90 38.36
N LEU A 11 -17.12 46.57 38.34
CA LEU A 11 -15.89 45.78 38.26
C LEU A 11 -15.41 45.74 36.80
N LEU A 12 -14.41 46.57 36.47
CA LEU A 12 -13.64 46.45 35.24
C LEU A 12 -12.71 45.23 35.35
N SER A 13 -13.03 44.15 34.65
CA SER A 13 -12.11 43.03 34.45
C SER A 13 -11.05 43.44 33.42
N PHE A 14 -9.83 43.70 33.89
CA PHE A 14 -8.65 43.80 33.02
C PHE A 14 -8.29 42.39 32.53
N ALA A 15 -8.66 42.07 31.29
CA ALA A 15 -8.08 40.94 30.58
C ALA A 15 -6.61 41.30 30.28
N LEU A 16 -5.68 40.74 31.05
CA LEU A 16 -4.26 40.77 30.72
C LEU A 16 -4.06 39.85 29.50
N ALA A 17 -4.03 40.43 28.31
CA ALA A 17 -3.53 39.75 27.13
C ALA A 17 -2.03 39.52 27.31
N PHE A 18 -1.65 38.34 27.78
CA PHE A 18 -0.25 37.91 27.70
C PHE A 18 0.12 37.81 26.22
N PRO A 19 1.21 38.46 25.77
CA PRO A 19 1.71 38.20 24.43
C PRO A 19 2.02 36.70 24.34
N GLN A 20 1.32 35.97 23.46
CA GLN A 20 1.71 34.61 23.11
C GLN A 20 3.18 34.68 22.71
N ARG A 21 4.06 34.02 23.49
CA ARG A 21 5.43 33.80 23.05
C ARG A 21 5.31 33.11 21.69
N LYS A 22 5.84 33.72 20.63
CA LYS A 22 6.00 33.02 19.35
C LYS A 22 6.73 31.72 19.67
N SER A 23 6.07 30.58 19.45
CA SER A 23 6.69 29.30 19.73
C SER A 23 7.93 29.20 18.85
N LEU A 24 9.04 28.71 19.42
CA LEU A 24 10.24 28.48 18.65
C LEU A 24 9.95 27.35 17.67
N MET A 25 10.00 27.63 16.37
CA MET A 25 9.80 26.60 15.34
C MET A 25 11.09 25.78 15.19
N SER A 26 10.94 24.47 15.01
CA SER A 26 12.02 23.53 14.72
C SER A 26 11.69 22.76 13.45
N ILE A 27 12.66 22.65 12.55
CA ILE A 27 12.54 21.80 11.36
C ILE A 27 12.17 20.38 11.80
N GLN A 28 11.09 19.88 11.23
CA GLN A 28 10.60 18.51 11.42
C GLN A 28 11.20 17.61 10.33
N GLU A 29 11.00 17.96 9.07
CA GLU A 29 11.58 17.25 7.92
C GLU A 29 12.05 18.22 6.85
N ARG A 30 13.03 17.76 6.07
CA ARG A 30 13.64 18.50 4.96
C ARG A 30 14.17 17.55 3.89
N ARG A 31 14.08 18.00 2.66
CA ARG A 31 14.71 17.45 1.47
C ARG A 31 15.51 18.55 0.78
N ASP A 32 16.70 18.25 0.26
CA ASP A 32 17.60 19.27 -0.28
C ASP A 32 17.32 19.69 -1.73
N ARG A 33 16.56 18.90 -2.48
CA ARG A 33 16.19 19.16 -3.89
C ARG A 33 14.76 18.73 -4.19
N ALA A 34 14.21 19.09 -5.35
CA ALA A 34 12.91 18.55 -5.81
C ALA A 34 12.99 17.03 -6.05
N PRO A 35 11.89 16.26 -5.86
CA PRO A 35 11.73 14.86 -6.30
C PRO A 35 12.35 14.58 -7.65
N ASP A 36 12.94 13.39 -7.81
CA ASP A 36 13.56 13.04 -9.08
C ASP A 36 12.47 13.02 -10.17
N GLY A 37 12.76 13.55 -11.36
CA GLY A 37 11.76 13.78 -12.41
C GLY A 37 10.85 15.01 -12.22
N TYR A 38 10.86 15.69 -11.06
CA TYR A 38 10.04 16.88 -10.81
C TYR A 38 10.84 18.18 -10.84
N THR A 39 10.22 19.25 -11.36
CA THR A 39 10.74 20.62 -11.25
C THR A 39 9.80 21.51 -10.47
N ARG A 40 10.38 22.34 -9.60
CA ARG A 40 9.65 23.40 -8.90
C ARG A 40 9.40 24.54 -9.88
N ASN A 41 8.15 24.73 -10.27
CA ASN A 41 7.82 25.62 -11.40
C ASN A 41 7.16 26.93 -10.97
N VAL A 42 6.16 26.88 -10.08
CA VAL A 42 5.25 28.03 -9.83
C VAL A 42 4.93 28.18 -8.34
N ILE A 43 4.80 29.43 -7.89
CA ILE A 43 4.19 29.77 -6.59
C ILE A 43 2.73 29.33 -6.63
N THR A 44 2.35 28.41 -5.75
CA THR A 44 0.95 27.95 -5.66
C THR A 44 0.06 29.08 -5.14
N PRO A 45 -1.15 29.30 -5.69
CA PRO A 45 -2.07 30.30 -5.19
C PRO A 45 -2.31 30.17 -3.68
N ALA A 46 -2.33 31.30 -2.99
CA ALA A 46 -2.44 31.39 -1.53
C ALA A 46 -3.73 30.76 -0.98
N ASP A 47 -4.79 30.75 -1.79
CA ASP A 47 -6.13 30.23 -1.49
C ASP A 47 -6.35 28.77 -1.91
N HIS A 48 -5.36 28.14 -2.57
CA HIS A 48 -5.43 26.71 -2.88
C HIS A 48 -5.53 25.90 -1.59
N ILE A 49 -6.51 24.98 -1.54
CA ILE A 49 -6.76 24.14 -0.35
C ILE A 49 -5.84 22.92 -0.40
N LEU A 50 -5.13 22.71 0.70
CA LEU A 50 -4.35 21.51 0.99
C LEU A 50 -5.10 20.66 2.01
N GLN A 51 -5.30 19.40 1.68
CA GLN A 51 -5.63 18.36 2.65
C GLN A 51 -4.33 17.80 3.21
N LEU A 52 -4.06 18.04 4.49
CA LEU A 52 -2.88 17.55 5.19
C LEU A 52 -3.29 16.58 6.29
N HIS A 53 -2.54 15.50 6.42
CA HIS A 53 -2.63 14.50 7.48
C HIS A 53 -1.49 14.71 8.48
N ILE A 54 -1.83 14.88 9.74
CA ILE A 54 -0.91 15.02 10.86
C ILE A 54 -0.83 13.67 11.57
N ALA A 55 0.35 13.04 11.50
CA ALA A 55 0.62 11.77 12.19
C ALA A 55 1.25 12.04 13.55
N LEU A 56 0.58 11.61 14.62
CA LEU A 56 1.07 11.64 15.98
C LEU A 56 1.99 10.46 16.25
N VAL A 57 2.85 10.60 17.25
CA VAL A 57 3.68 9.50 17.75
C VAL A 57 2.80 8.43 18.40
N GLN A 58 2.94 7.19 17.95
CA GLN A 58 2.28 6.02 18.54
C GLN A 58 2.87 5.72 19.92
N ASN A 59 2.06 5.24 20.86
CA ASN A 59 2.52 4.95 22.22
C ASN A 59 3.49 3.76 22.29
N ASP A 60 3.17 2.67 21.58
CA ASP A 60 4.01 1.48 21.45
C ASP A 60 3.91 0.93 20.02
N SER A 61 4.76 1.41 19.12
CA SER A 61 4.81 0.91 17.75
C SER A 61 5.44 -0.47 17.63
N LYS A 62 6.18 -0.93 18.65
CA LYS A 62 6.88 -2.22 18.64
C LYS A 62 5.97 -3.37 19.11
N GLY A 63 5.01 -3.08 19.98
CA GLY A 63 4.03 -4.04 20.47
C GLY A 63 3.27 -4.80 19.37
N PRO A 64 2.68 -4.14 18.36
CA PRO A 64 2.01 -4.82 17.25
C PRO A 64 2.96 -5.72 16.44
N GLU A 65 4.20 -5.27 16.20
CA GLU A 65 5.23 -6.07 15.51
C GLU A 65 5.61 -7.31 16.32
N ASP A 66 5.90 -7.17 17.62
CA ASP A 66 6.24 -8.30 18.49
C ASP A 66 5.08 -9.30 18.56
N LYS A 67 3.84 -8.80 18.58
CA LYS A 67 2.67 -9.66 18.56
C LYS A 67 2.50 -10.33 17.20
N LEU A 68 2.70 -9.64 16.08
CA LEU A 68 2.72 -10.22 14.74
C LEU A 68 3.70 -11.40 14.68
N TYR A 69 4.95 -11.23 15.12
CA TYR A 69 5.89 -12.35 15.14
C TYR A 69 5.41 -13.50 16.04
N SER A 70 4.87 -13.19 17.22
CA SER A 70 4.37 -14.21 18.15
C SER A 70 3.20 -15.01 17.56
N VAL A 71 2.28 -14.38 16.82
CA VAL A 71 1.10 -15.05 16.25
C VAL A 71 1.37 -15.73 14.91
N SER A 72 2.42 -15.32 14.20
CA SER A 72 2.76 -15.86 12.88
C SER A 72 3.88 -16.89 12.88
N THR A 73 4.63 -17.06 13.99
CA THR A 73 5.73 -18.04 14.06
C THR A 73 5.20 -19.45 14.41
N PRO A 74 5.34 -20.45 13.52
CA PRO A 74 4.95 -21.83 13.84
C PRO A 74 5.68 -22.34 15.09
N GLY A 75 4.95 -23.01 15.98
CA GLY A 75 5.47 -23.49 17.26
C GLY A 75 5.49 -22.45 18.39
N SER A 76 5.17 -21.18 18.11
CA SER A 76 4.88 -20.20 19.15
C SER A 76 3.63 -20.61 19.95
N PRO A 77 3.59 -20.43 21.29
CA PRO A 77 2.38 -20.62 22.10
C PRO A 77 1.19 -19.74 21.67
N ASP A 78 1.48 -18.64 20.98
CA ASP A 78 0.52 -17.67 20.48
C ASP A 78 0.19 -17.84 19.00
N TYR A 79 0.75 -18.84 18.32
CA TYR A 79 0.52 -19.05 16.90
C TYR A 79 -0.99 -19.12 16.58
N GLY A 80 -1.43 -18.29 15.61
CA GLY A 80 -2.84 -18.11 15.22
C GLY A 80 -3.72 -17.34 16.22
N ARG A 81 -3.19 -16.85 17.34
CA ARG A 81 -3.92 -16.07 18.35
C ARG A 81 -3.82 -14.57 18.11
N HIS A 82 -4.42 -14.15 16.99
CA HIS A 82 -4.47 -12.77 16.51
C HIS A 82 -5.14 -11.81 17.50
N LEU A 83 -4.80 -10.54 17.40
CA LEU A 83 -5.36 -9.46 18.19
C LEU A 83 -6.72 -8.99 17.66
N SER A 84 -7.58 -8.52 18.57
CA SER A 84 -8.75 -7.72 18.20
C SER A 84 -8.33 -6.30 17.78
N LYS A 85 -9.26 -5.59 17.14
CA LYS A 85 -9.12 -4.17 16.79
C LYS A 85 -8.71 -3.31 17.99
N GLU A 86 -9.43 -3.43 19.10
CA GLU A 86 -9.21 -2.63 20.31
C GLU A 86 -7.85 -2.93 20.95
N GLN A 87 -7.40 -4.19 20.89
CA GLN A 87 -6.08 -4.57 21.40
C GLN A 87 -4.96 -3.92 20.59
N VAL A 88 -5.09 -3.88 19.26
CA VAL A 88 -4.14 -3.18 18.39
C VAL A 88 -4.17 -1.67 18.62
N GLU A 89 -5.36 -1.07 18.65
CA GLU A 89 -5.53 0.36 18.91
C GLU A 89 -4.89 0.78 20.24
N ALA A 90 -5.01 -0.05 21.29
CA ALA A 90 -4.42 0.23 22.59
C ALA A 90 -2.89 0.34 22.56
N PHE A 91 -2.21 -0.37 21.65
CA PHE A 91 -0.76 -0.21 21.45
C PHE A 91 -0.42 1.14 20.83
N VAL A 92 -1.15 1.53 19.78
CA VAL A 92 -0.74 2.64 18.91
C VAL A 92 -1.43 3.97 19.22
N ALA A 93 -2.47 3.98 20.07
CA ALA A 93 -3.15 5.20 20.51
C ALA A 93 -2.14 6.21 21.08
N PRO A 94 -2.13 7.47 20.63
CA PRO A 94 -1.19 8.45 21.14
C PRO A 94 -1.45 8.72 22.62
N LYS A 95 -0.41 9.13 23.34
CA LYS A 95 -0.56 9.49 24.75
C LYS A 95 -1.48 10.70 24.91
N PRO A 96 -2.28 10.79 25.99
CA PRO A 96 -3.18 11.92 26.23
C PRO A 96 -2.49 13.29 26.19
N GLU A 97 -1.22 13.37 26.63
CA GLU A 97 -0.42 14.59 26.52
C GLU A 97 -0.15 14.99 25.06
N SER A 98 0.15 14.05 24.17
CA SER A 98 0.37 14.31 22.74
C SER A 98 -0.89 14.81 22.08
N ILE A 99 -2.02 14.15 22.37
CA ILE A 99 -3.35 14.55 21.86
C ILE A 99 -3.66 15.98 22.31
N SER A 100 -3.51 16.26 23.60
CA SER A 100 -3.79 17.58 24.17
C SER A 100 -2.90 18.69 23.59
N ALA A 101 -1.60 18.41 23.40
CA ALA A 101 -0.65 19.36 22.83
C ALA A 101 -0.98 19.68 21.36
N VAL A 102 -1.26 18.66 20.54
CA VAL A 102 -1.59 18.83 19.13
C VAL A 102 -2.93 19.54 18.94
N HIS A 103 -3.97 19.19 19.71
CA HIS A 103 -5.25 19.91 19.65
C HIS A 103 -5.13 21.37 20.09
N SER A 104 -4.31 21.66 21.11
CA SER A 104 -4.06 23.03 21.55
C SER A 104 -3.37 23.86 20.45
N TRP A 105 -2.41 23.26 19.74
CA TRP A 105 -1.72 23.90 18.61
C TRP A 105 -2.63 24.14 17.41
N LEU A 106 -3.46 23.16 17.05
CA LEU A 106 -4.47 23.32 15.99
C LEU A 106 -5.46 24.43 16.34
N SER A 107 -5.97 24.42 17.57
CA SER A 107 -6.92 25.41 18.07
C SER A 107 -6.33 26.82 18.10
N SER A 108 -5.04 26.98 18.42
CA SER A 108 -4.39 28.30 18.43
C SER A 108 -4.29 28.93 17.03
N HIS A 109 -4.44 28.13 15.97
CA HIS A 109 -4.49 28.57 14.58
C HIS A 109 -5.90 28.53 13.99
N ALA A 110 -6.93 28.25 14.82
CA ALA A 110 -8.31 28.06 14.39
C ALA A 110 -8.49 26.97 13.32
N ILE A 111 -7.65 25.93 13.34
CA ILE A 111 -7.71 24.78 12.44
C ILE A 111 -8.55 23.68 13.12
N SER A 112 -9.55 23.18 12.41
CA SER A 112 -10.30 22.00 12.81
C SER A 112 -9.66 20.75 12.21
N ALA A 113 -9.66 19.65 12.96
CA ALA A 113 -9.10 18.38 12.53
C ALA A 113 -10.06 17.23 12.79
N GLU A 114 -10.03 16.23 11.91
CA GLU A 114 -10.83 15.01 12.00
C GLU A 114 -9.88 13.82 12.19
N ALA A 115 -10.20 12.90 13.11
CA ALA A 115 -9.44 11.67 13.24
C ALA A 115 -9.78 10.72 12.09
N ILE A 116 -8.77 10.30 11.34
CA ILE A 116 -8.93 9.41 10.17
C ILE A 116 -8.37 8.00 10.40
N SER A 117 -7.62 7.81 11.49
CA SER A 117 -7.21 6.49 11.97
C SER A 117 -8.07 6.08 13.18
N PRO A 118 -8.37 4.78 13.35
CA PRO A 118 -9.16 4.29 14.48
C PRO A 118 -8.55 4.64 15.85
N ALA A 119 -7.23 4.55 16.00
CA ALA A 119 -6.54 4.88 17.26
C ALA A 119 -6.33 6.40 17.49
N GLY A 120 -6.85 7.25 16.60
CA GLY A 120 -6.73 8.71 16.69
C GLY A 120 -5.31 9.25 16.51
N ASN A 121 -4.38 8.45 15.99
CA ASN A 121 -3.00 8.85 15.74
C ASN A 121 -2.78 9.55 14.38
N TRP A 122 -3.77 9.59 13.50
CA TRP A 122 -3.77 10.37 12.27
C TRP A 122 -4.96 11.33 12.26
N LEU A 123 -4.67 12.59 11.99
CA LEU A 123 -5.66 13.66 11.91
C LEU A 123 -5.64 14.28 10.52
N SER A 124 -6.78 14.46 9.87
CA SER A 124 -6.92 15.22 8.62
C SER A 124 -7.30 16.67 8.89
N ILE A 125 -6.67 17.60 8.17
CA ILE A 125 -6.96 19.03 8.19
C ILE A 125 -7.05 19.57 6.76
N ASN A 126 -7.96 20.51 6.54
CA ASN A 126 -8.07 21.25 5.28
C ASN A 126 -7.73 22.72 5.54
N ILE A 127 -6.63 23.20 4.94
CA ILE A 127 -6.14 24.57 5.12
C ILE A 127 -5.66 25.14 3.79
N THR A 128 -5.64 26.47 3.64
CA THR A 128 -5.07 27.08 2.44
C THR A 128 -3.55 27.03 2.44
N VAL A 129 -2.91 27.20 1.27
CA VAL A 129 -1.46 27.34 1.16
C VAL A 129 -0.91 28.45 2.06
N ASP A 130 -1.59 29.59 2.16
CA ASP A 130 -1.18 30.70 3.05
C ASP A 130 -1.21 30.28 4.52
N GLN A 131 -2.29 29.61 4.94
CA GLN A 131 -2.39 29.05 6.29
C GLN A 131 -1.32 28.00 6.55
N ALA A 132 -1.06 27.09 5.59
CA ALA A 132 -0.06 26.04 5.71
C ALA A 132 1.36 26.59 5.86
N ASN A 133 1.73 27.58 5.04
CA ASN A 133 3.02 28.25 5.13
C ASN A 133 3.23 28.91 6.50
N ALA A 134 2.19 29.55 7.05
CA ALA A 134 2.25 30.16 8.38
C ALA A 134 2.24 29.13 9.53
N PHE A 135 1.43 28.07 9.40
CA PHE A 135 1.23 27.02 10.39
C PHE A 135 2.46 26.13 10.56
N LEU A 136 3.14 25.82 9.44
CA LEU A 136 4.29 24.91 9.39
C LEU A 136 5.63 25.61 9.13
N ASP A 137 5.69 26.95 9.11
CA ASP A 137 6.89 27.72 8.72
C ASP A 137 7.58 27.10 7.49
N ALA A 138 6.81 27.03 6.42
CA ALA A 138 7.11 26.28 5.20
C ALA A 138 6.89 27.14 3.95
N GLU A 139 7.31 26.61 2.80
CA GLU A 139 7.09 27.24 1.49
C GLU A 139 6.53 26.21 0.51
N PHE A 140 5.20 26.13 0.43
CA PHE A 140 4.53 25.27 -0.54
C PHE A 140 4.62 25.84 -1.96
N SER A 141 4.81 24.96 -2.94
CA SER A 141 4.92 25.31 -4.35
C SER A 141 4.43 24.17 -5.22
N THR A 142 4.12 24.47 -6.48
CA THR A 142 3.71 23.48 -7.45
C THR A 142 4.96 22.86 -8.10
N PHE A 143 5.08 21.55 -7.96
CA PHE A 143 6.06 20.72 -8.63
C PHE A 143 5.40 20.06 -9.83
N THR A 144 6.08 20.01 -10.96
CA THR A 144 5.57 19.37 -12.18
C THR A 144 6.53 18.28 -12.62
N HIS A 145 6.00 17.10 -12.89
CA HIS A 145 6.76 16.01 -13.46
C HIS A 145 7.13 16.33 -14.90
N GLN A 146 8.42 16.22 -15.23
CA GLN A 146 8.97 16.69 -16.50
C GLN A 146 8.43 15.93 -17.71
N THR A 147 8.12 14.64 -17.58
CA THR A 147 7.70 13.79 -18.70
C THR A 147 6.18 13.68 -18.83
N THR A 148 5.45 13.56 -17.71
CA THR A 148 3.99 13.37 -17.71
C THR A 148 3.22 14.69 -17.62
N GLY A 149 3.86 15.77 -17.15
CA GLY A 149 3.20 17.05 -16.88
C GLY A 149 2.28 17.05 -15.65
N LYS A 150 2.18 15.94 -14.92
CA LYS A 150 1.43 15.86 -13.66
C LYS A 150 1.97 16.86 -12.64
N GLN A 151 1.07 17.44 -11.85
CA GLN A 151 1.41 18.48 -10.88
C GLN A 151 1.04 18.06 -9.46
N ALA A 152 1.85 18.48 -8.50
CA ALA A 152 1.58 18.30 -7.08
C ALA A 152 2.07 19.50 -6.29
N VAL A 153 1.33 19.86 -5.23
CA VAL A 153 1.73 20.93 -4.31
C VAL A 153 2.49 20.32 -3.14
N ARG A 154 3.75 20.73 -2.96
CA ARG A 154 4.68 20.20 -1.95
C ARG A 154 5.56 21.31 -1.38
N THR A 155 6.36 20.99 -0.36
CA THR A 155 7.41 21.87 0.15
C THR A 155 8.72 21.09 0.32
N LEU A 156 9.87 21.77 0.32
CA LEU A 156 11.17 21.12 0.54
C LEU A 156 11.52 20.99 2.02
N SER A 157 10.86 21.75 2.89
CA SER A 157 11.04 21.64 4.34
C SER A 157 9.85 22.24 5.06
N TYR A 158 9.59 21.74 6.25
CA TYR A 158 8.64 22.35 7.17
C TYR A 158 9.12 22.20 8.61
N SER A 159 8.57 23.06 9.45
CA SER A 159 8.84 23.11 10.88
C SER A 159 7.55 22.96 11.68
N VAL A 160 7.71 22.58 12.93
CA VAL A 160 6.65 22.57 13.93
C VAL A 160 7.15 23.28 15.18
N PRO A 161 6.27 23.76 16.08
CA PRO A 161 6.69 24.20 17.41
C PRO A 161 7.63 23.19 18.08
N ALA A 162 8.74 23.64 18.65
CA ALA A 162 9.79 22.77 19.18
C ALA A 162 9.29 21.82 20.28
N ASP A 163 8.27 22.21 21.02
CA ASP A 163 7.56 21.41 22.03
C ASP A 163 6.70 20.30 21.42
N LEU A 164 6.27 20.41 20.16
CA LEU A 164 5.51 19.36 19.46
C LEU A 164 6.37 18.31 18.78
N LYS A 165 7.69 18.51 18.70
CA LYS A 165 8.59 17.58 18.01
C LYS A 165 8.54 16.15 18.56
N ALA A 166 8.28 16.00 19.86
CA ALA A 166 8.15 14.70 20.51
C ALA A 166 6.74 14.09 20.40
N HIS A 167 5.76 14.84 19.91
CA HIS A 167 4.36 14.44 19.81
C HIS A 167 3.93 14.11 18.38
N LEU A 168 4.69 14.60 17.38
CA LEU A 168 4.42 14.43 15.96
C LEU A 168 5.48 13.54 15.30
N SER A 169 5.01 12.56 14.52
CA SER A 169 5.85 11.77 13.63
C SER A 169 6.15 12.58 12.37
N PHE A 170 5.11 13.01 11.65
CA PHE A 170 5.22 13.82 10.43
C PHE A 170 3.91 14.51 10.08
N VAL A 171 3.97 15.43 9.11
CA VAL A 171 2.81 16.02 8.42
C VAL A 171 2.93 15.68 6.93
N HIS A 172 1.88 15.14 6.34
CA HIS A 172 1.84 14.69 4.94
C HIS A 172 0.63 15.29 4.22
N PRO A 173 0.66 15.57 2.91
CA PRO A 173 1.83 15.63 2.05
C PRO A 173 2.63 16.92 2.27
N THR A 174 3.94 16.78 2.52
CA THR A 174 4.87 17.92 2.69
C THR A 174 6.11 17.73 1.82
N VAL A 175 7.15 17.08 2.37
CA VAL A 175 8.44 16.81 1.72
C VAL A 175 8.46 15.52 0.91
N ALA A 176 7.46 14.67 1.10
CA ALA A 176 7.30 13.42 0.37
C ALA A 176 7.18 13.69 -1.14
N SER A 177 7.86 12.88 -1.94
CA SER A 177 7.67 12.90 -3.39
C SER A 177 6.17 12.72 -3.70
N PRO A 178 5.64 13.35 -4.76
CA PRO A 178 4.36 12.95 -5.31
C PRO A 178 4.49 11.50 -5.75
N ILE A 179 3.86 10.62 -4.98
CA ILE A 179 3.93 9.20 -5.19
C ILE A 179 3.05 8.90 -6.41
N GLU A 180 3.66 8.45 -7.51
CA GLU A 180 2.93 7.85 -8.62
C GLU A 180 2.95 6.34 -8.40
N SER A 181 1.78 5.72 -8.27
CA SER A 181 1.70 4.26 -8.24
C SER A 181 2.30 3.71 -9.52
N VAL A 182 3.18 2.74 -9.35
CA VAL A 182 3.85 2.07 -10.44
C VAL A 182 3.44 0.59 -10.48
N GLY A 183 3.17 0.05 -11.68
CA GLY A 183 2.92 -1.38 -11.90
C GLY A 183 1.57 -1.76 -12.53
N SER A 184 1.12 -1.08 -13.60
CA SER A 184 -0.05 -1.58 -14.35
C SER A 184 0.38 -2.61 -15.40
N PRO A 185 -0.43 -3.64 -15.68
CA PRO A 185 -0.07 -4.70 -16.61
C PRO A 185 -0.04 -4.13 -18.03
N VAL A 186 0.69 -4.79 -18.92
CA VAL A 186 0.65 -4.43 -20.34
C VAL A 186 -0.24 -5.43 -21.08
N VAL A 187 -1.31 -4.92 -21.66
CA VAL A 187 -2.10 -5.74 -22.58
C VAL A 187 -1.33 -5.94 -23.89
N VAL A 188 -0.69 -7.09 -24.04
CA VAL A 188 0.10 -7.43 -25.23
C VAL A 188 -0.77 -7.87 -26.41
N SER A 189 -1.96 -8.41 -26.15
CA SER A 189 -2.94 -8.66 -27.19
C SER A 189 -4.37 -8.57 -26.65
N LYS A 190 -5.28 -8.02 -27.46
CA LYS A 190 -6.73 -8.08 -27.24
C LYS A 190 -7.40 -8.74 -28.44
N SER A 191 -8.28 -9.69 -28.15
CA SER A 191 -9.15 -10.29 -29.15
C SER A 191 -10.08 -9.24 -29.75
N LYS A 192 -10.43 -9.41 -31.04
CA LYS A 192 -11.50 -8.63 -31.68
C LYS A 192 -12.89 -9.23 -31.44
N LYS A 193 -12.95 -10.42 -30.86
CA LYS A 193 -14.18 -11.17 -30.59
C LYS A 193 -14.57 -10.97 -29.13
N GLN A 194 -15.82 -10.60 -28.90
CA GLN A 194 -16.41 -10.56 -27.57
C GLN A 194 -16.35 -11.94 -26.90
N ALA A 195 -15.88 -11.94 -25.66
CA ALA A 195 -16.07 -13.04 -24.76
C ALA A 195 -17.54 -13.06 -24.33
N THR A 196 -18.18 -14.22 -24.47
CA THR A 196 -19.57 -14.41 -24.06
C THR A 196 -19.63 -15.55 -23.08
N LEU A 197 -20.51 -15.45 -22.08
CA LEU A 197 -20.83 -16.52 -21.16
C LEU A 197 -21.19 -17.80 -21.94
N THR A 198 -20.37 -18.84 -21.79
CA THR A 198 -20.62 -20.16 -22.38
C THR A 198 -20.94 -21.15 -21.26
N SER A 199 -22.09 -21.82 -21.31
CA SER A 199 -22.50 -22.82 -20.30
C SER A 199 -21.79 -24.18 -20.44
N SER A 200 -20.69 -24.24 -21.18
CA SER A 200 -19.90 -25.43 -21.41
C SER A 200 -18.42 -25.03 -21.44
N SER A 201 -17.63 -25.61 -20.52
CA SER A 201 -16.16 -25.48 -20.53
C SER A 201 -15.64 -25.84 -21.92
N PRO A 202 -14.85 -24.97 -22.58
CA PRO A 202 -14.11 -25.38 -23.76
C PRO A 202 -13.27 -26.61 -23.42
N ALA A 203 -13.26 -27.62 -24.29
CA ALA A 203 -12.35 -28.74 -24.14
C ALA A 203 -10.91 -28.19 -24.23
N ALA A 204 -10.10 -28.56 -23.23
CA ALA A 204 -8.77 -28.04 -22.97
C ALA A 204 -7.75 -28.43 -24.06
N ASP A 205 -7.57 -27.54 -25.04
CA ASP A 205 -6.34 -27.47 -25.85
C ASP A 205 -5.57 -26.17 -25.52
N TYR A 206 -5.57 -25.77 -24.24
CA TYR A 206 -4.77 -24.62 -23.78
C TYR A 206 -3.32 -25.05 -23.64
N ILE A 207 -2.44 -24.40 -24.40
CA ILE A 207 -0.99 -24.53 -24.19
C ILE A 207 -0.63 -23.51 -23.12
N CYS A 208 -0.42 -23.96 -21.88
CA CYS A 208 -0.11 -23.05 -20.77
C CYS A 208 1.09 -22.13 -21.05
N ALA A 209 2.04 -22.54 -21.90
CA ALA A 209 3.14 -21.67 -22.33
C ALA A 209 2.64 -20.42 -23.11
N GLU A 210 1.59 -20.54 -23.91
CA GLU A 210 1.04 -19.47 -24.75
C GLU A 210 -0.11 -18.70 -24.06
N GLU A 211 -0.93 -19.38 -23.27
CA GLU A 211 -2.08 -18.82 -22.57
C GLU A 211 -2.15 -19.40 -21.15
N PHE A 212 -1.74 -18.61 -20.16
CA PHE A 212 -1.80 -18.96 -18.75
C PHE A 212 -3.17 -18.64 -18.18
N THR A 213 -3.93 -19.67 -17.87
CA THR A 213 -5.28 -19.62 -17.31
C THR A 213 -5.27 -20.06 -15.85
N SER A 214 -6.40 -19.90 -15.13
CA SER A 214 -6.53 -20.46 -13.78
C SER A 214 -6.36 -21.98 -13.73
N THR A 215 -6.76 -22.70 -14.78
CA THR A 215 -6.48 -24.14 -14.89
C THR A 215 -4.98 -24.43 -15.00
N CYS A 216 -4.24 -23.59 -15.73
CA CYS A 216 -2.77 -23.72 -15.79
C CYS A 216 -2.13 -23.49 -14.42
N ALA A 217 -2.60 -22.49 -13.66
CA ALA A 217 -2.14 -22.26 -12.28
C ALA A 217 -2.43 -23.46 -11.37
N GLN A 218 -3.62 -24.06 -11.49
CA GLN A 218 -3.99 -25.27 -10.74
C GLN A 218 -3.09 -26.45 -11.03
N ASP A 219 -2.84 -26.72 -12.31
CA ASP A 219 -1.99 -27.83 -12.73
C ASP A 219 -0.52 -27.61 -12.35
N MET A 220 -0.02 -26.38 -12.52
CA MET A 220 1.39 -26.03 -12.29
C MET A 220 1.73 -25.96 -10.80
N TYR A 221 0.92 -25.25 -10.02
CA TYR A 221 1.19 -24.99 -8.60
C TYR A 221 0.48 -25.97 -7.65
N GLY A 222 -0.25 -26.95 -8.21
CA GLY A 222 -0.97 -27.95 -7.43
C GLY A 222 -2.13 -27.34 -6.63
N ILE A 223 -2.73 -26.26 -7.13
CA ILE A 223 -3.88 -25.61 -6.49
C ILE A 223 -5.11 -26.51 -6.69
N PRO A 224 -5.87 -26.83 -5.64
CA PRO A 224 -7.03 -27.69 -5.79
C PRO A 224 -8.10 -27.05 -6.68
N ALA A 225 -8.64 -27.78 -7.66
CA ALA A 225 -9.78 -27.31 -8.46
C ALA A 225 -11.11 -27.20 -7.66
N THR A 226 -11.09 -27.48 -6.35
CA THR A 226 -12.29 -27.46 -5.50
C THR A 226 -12.45 -26.09 -4.88
N THR A 227 -13.55 -25.41 -5.21
CA THR A 227 -13.89 -24.11 -4.65
C THR A 227 -14.00 -24.12 -3.13
N ALA A 228 -13.41 -23.09 -2.53
CA ALA A 228 -13.51 -22.76 -1.12
C ALA A 228 -14.97 -22.70 -0.63
N LYS A 229 -15.30 -23.47 0.41
CA LYS A 229 -16.63 -23.43 1.03
C LYS A 229 -16.71 -22.55 2.26
N GLN A 230 -15.57 -22.07 2.78
CA GLN A 230 -15.54 -21.21 3.95
C GLN A 230 -16.04 -19.81 3.59
N THR A 231 -17.26 -19.52 4.02
CA THR A 231 -17.91 -18.24 3.72
C THR A 231 -17.38 -17.08 4.57
N SER A 232 -16.65 -17.37 5.64
CA SER A 232 -15.95 -16.39 6.46
C SER A 232 -14.66 -15.88 5.83
N ASN A 233 -14.09 -16.60 4.85
CA ASN A 233 -12.86 -16.19 4.18
C ASN A 233 -13.16 -14.98 3.28
N ARG A 234 -12.42 -13.89 3.50
CA ARG A 234 -12.54 -12.65 2.74
C ARG A 234 -11.18 -12.24 2.19
N ILE A 235 -11.16 -11.90 0.91
CA ILE A 235 -10.03 -11.29 0.22
C ILE A 235 -10.45 -9.88 -0.15
N ALA A 236 -9.58 -8.92 0.09
CA ALA A 236 -9.71 -7.54 -0.36
C ALA A 236 -8.62 -7.25 -1.40
N ILE A 237 -9.03 -6.58 -2.48
CA ILE A 237 -8.13 -6.09 -3.52
C ILE A 237 -8.09 -4.57 -3.44
N SER A 238 -6.90 -3.99 -3.34
CA SER A 238 -6.72 -2.54 -3.48
C SER A 238 -6.74 -2.11 -4.94
N GLY A 239 -7.51 -1.08 -5.28
CA GLY A 239 -7.51 -0.45 -6.60
C GLY A 239 -7.15 1.04 -6.53
N PHE A 240 -6.26 1.47 -7.43
CA PHE A 240 -5.84 2.88 -7.62
C PHE A 240 -5.77 3.25 -9.10
N GLY A 241 -5.62 4.55 -9.41
CA GLY A 241 -5.18 5.01 -10.74
C GLY A 241 -6.12 4.67 -11.91
N ASP A 242 -7.42 4.93 -11.75
CA ASP A 242 -8.46 4.68 -12.77
C ASP A 242 -8.58 3.22 -13.25
N GLN A 243 -8.09 2.28 -12.46
CA GLN A 243 -8.22 0.85 -12.70
C GLN A 243 -9.46 0.29 -12.00
N TRP A 244 -10.58 0.25 -12.73
CA TRP A 244 -11.88 -0.09 -12.15
C TRP A 244 -12.26 -1.55 -12.34
N ALA A 245 -12.77 -2.17 -11.28
CA ALA A 245 -13.28 -3.53 -11.28
C ALA A 245 -14.55 -3.63 -12.13
N SER A 246 -14.81 -4.75 -12.80
CA SER A 246 -16.03 -4.94 -13.61
C SER A 246 -16.80 -6.19 -13.24
N GLN A 247 -18.07 -6.00 -12.87
CA GLN A 247 -18.95 -7.09 -12.48
C GLN A 247 -19.28 -8.01 -13.68
N SER A 248 -19.38 -7.45 -14.89
CA SER A 248 -19.62 -8.24 -16.10
C SER A 248 -18.39 -9.06 -16.49
N ASP A 249 -17.19 -8.47 -16.41
CA ASP A 249 -15.96 -9.16 -16.83
C ASP A 249 -15.64 -10.33 -15.91
N VAL A 250 -15.85 -10.17 -14.59
CA VAL A 250 -15.72 -11.27 -13.61
C VAL A 250 -16.71 -12.39 -13.88
N GLN A 251 -17.98 -12.06 -14.19
CA GLN A 251 -18.98 -13.09 -14.51
C GLN A 251 -18.64 -13.83 -15.80
N ILE A 252 -18.19 -13.12 -16.84
CA ILE A 252 -17.77 -13.73 -18.11
C ILE A 252 -16.58 -14.66 -17.88
N PHE A 253 -15.54 -14.17 -17.19
CA PHE A 253 -14.35 -14.97 -16.88
C PHE A 253 -14.71 -16.22 -16.08
N ALA A 254 -15.46 -16.06 -14.97
CA ALA A 254 -15.88 -17.18 -14.14
C ALA A 254 -16.75 -18.15 -14.95
N GLY A 255 -17.70 -17.68 -15.77
CA GLY A 255 -18.51 -18.56 -16.61
C GLY A 255 -17.70 -19.41 -17.60
N ILE A 256 -16.52 -18.95 -18.03
CA ILE A 256 -15.63 -19.66 -18.96
C ILE A 256 -14.71 -20.63 -18.20
N TYR A 257 -14.02 -20.15 -17.16
CA TYR A 257 -12.92 -20.88 -16.50
C TYR A 257 -13.32 -21.54 -15.17
N HIS A 258 -14.38 -21.05 -14.51
CA HIS A 258 -14.92 -21.57 -13.25
C HIS A 258 -16.46 -21.65 -13.31
N PRO A 259 -17.03 -22.54 -14.12
CA PRO A 259 -18.48 -22.54 -14.39
C PRO A 259 -19.33 -22.80 -13.14
N ASP A 260 -18.76 -23.29 -12.04
CA ASP A 260 -19.42 -23.37 -10.72
C ASP A 260 -19.56 -22.00 -10.02
N LEU A 261 -18.76 -21.01 -10.43
CA LEU A 261 -18.73 -19.62 -10.00
C LEU A 261 -19.29 -18.64 -11.04
N TYR A 262 -20.05 -19.11 -12.03
CA TYR A 262 -20.59 -18.24 -13.11
C TYR A 262 -21.44 -17.05 -12.62
N ASN A 263 -21.96 -17.13 -11.39
CA ASN A 263 -22.74 -16.09 -10.73
C ASN A 263 -21.92 -15.32 -9.68
N ALA A 264 -20.60 -15.44 -9.68
CA ALA A 264 -19.71 -14.74 -8.76
C ALA A 264 -19.91 -13.23 -8.86
N THR A 265 -19.93 -12.60 -7.69
CA THR A 265 -20.07 -11.15 -7.54
C THR A 265 -19.12 -10.67 -6.48
N PHE A 266 -18.69 -9.42 -6.60
CA PHE A 266 -17.91 -8.75 -5.57
C PHE A 266 -18.62 -7.47 -5.12
N SER A 267 -18.34 -7.05 -3.90
CA SER A 267 -18.72 -5.74 -3.37
C SER A 267 -17.60 -4.75 -3.62
N VAL A 268 -17.94 -3.48 -3.84
CA VAL A 268 -16.95 -2.40 -3.95
C VAL A 268 -17.13 -1.42 -2.82
N GLU A 269 -16.06 -1.13 -2.11
CA GLU A 269 -16.00 -0.07 -1.13
C GLU A 269 -15.19 1.10 -1.67
N LEU A 270 -15.80 2.27 -1.66
CA LEU A 270 -15.19 3.52 -2.11
C LEU A 270 -14.58 4.22 -0.90
N VAL A 271 -13.26 4.35 -0.90
CA VAL A 271 -12.48 4.92 0.20
C VAL A 271 -11.99 6.30 -0.21
N ASP A 272 -12.17 7.27 0.68
CA ASP A 272 -11.72 8.67 0.50
C ASP A 272 -12.03 9.27 -0.89
N GLY A 273 -13.29 9.18 -1.31
CA GLY A 273 -13.73 9.72 -2.60
C GLY A 273 -13.38 8.87 -3.82
N GLY A 274 -12.91 7.63 -3.61
CA GLY A 274 -12.67 6.65 -4.67
C GLY A 274 -13.89 6.45 -5.58
N ILE A 275 -13.61 6.06 -6.83
CA ILE A 275 -14.63 5.86 -7.88
C ILE A 275 -14.45 4.46 -8.45
N ASN A 276 -15.56 3.82 -8.84
CA ASN A 276 -15.55 2.57 -9.58
C ASN A 276 -16.47 2.67 -10.80
N ASN A 277 -15.90 3.00 -11.95
CA ASN A 277 -16.66 3.20 -13.17
C ASN A 277 -16.69 1.90 -14.01
N GLN A 278 -17.88 1.26 -14.02
CA GLN A 278 -18.13 0.00 -14.73
C GLN A 278 -18.03 0.11 -16.25
N ASP A 279 -18.10 1.32 -16.82
CA ASP A 279 -18.06 1.53 -18.27
C ASP A 279 -16.62 1.61 -18.83
N SER A 280 -15.61 1.54 -17.96
CA SER A 280 -14.20 1.66 -18.35
C SER A 280 -13.32 0.76 -17.47
N PRO A 281 -13.53 -0.57 -17.50
CA PRO A 281 -12.78 -1.49 -16.66
C PRO A 281 -11.27 -1.38 -16.86
N GLY A 282 -10.56 -1.49 -15.75
CA GLY A 282 -9.11 -1.54 -15.69
C GLY A 282 -8.58 -2.94 -15.96
N ASP A 283 -7.46 -3.03 -16.67
CA ASP A 283 -6.73 -4.28 -16.88
C ASP A 283 -6.14 -4.84 -15.58
N GLU A 284 -5.68 -3.97 -14.69
CA GLU A 284 -5.19 -4.34 -13.35
C GLU A 284 -6.30 -5.01 -12.52
N ALA A 285 -7.44 -4.33 -12.42
CA ALA A 285 -8.56 -4.81 -11.64
C ALA A 285 -9.14 -6.09 -12.24
N ALA A 286 -9.21 -6.18 -13.58
CA ALA A 286 -9.62 -7.39 -14.27
C ALA A 286 -8.69 -8.57 -13.95
N PHE A 287 -7.38 -8.38 -14.04
CA PHE A 287 -6.39 -9.41 -13.72
C PHE A 287 -6.59 -10.00 -12.33
N LEU A 288 -6.59 -9.16 -11.29
CA LEU A 288 -6.70 -9.63 -9.91
C LEU A 288 -8.04 -10.33 -9.65
N LEU A 289 -9.14 -9.80 -10.18
CA LEU A 289 -10.46 -10.41 -9.96
C LEU A 289 -10.69 -11.67 -10.79
N ASN A 290 -10.10 -11.76 -11.98
CA ASN A 290 -10.19 -12.94 -12.84
C ASN A 290 -9.37 -14.10 -12.26
N SER A 291 -8.17 -13.82 -11.76
CA SER A 291 -7.35 -14.81 -11.04
C SER A 291 -7.96 -15.22 -9.68
N CYS A 292 -8.94 -14.46 -9.20
CA CYS A 292 -9.58 -14.65 -7.91
C CYS A 292 -11.12 -14.58 -7.97
N PRO A 293 -11.80 -15.45 -8.71
CA PRO A 293 -13.26 -15.34 -8.91
C PRO A 293 -14.05 -15.54 -7.61
N SER A 294 -13.43 -16.07 -6.55
CA SER A 294 -14.01 -16.22 -5.21
C SER A 294 -13.92 -14.95 -4.34
N VAL A 295 -13.31 -13.87 -4.83
CA VAL A 295 -13.21 -12.58 -4.11
C VAL A 295 -14.59 -12.01 -3.83
N ARG A 296 -14.75 -11.51 -2.60
CA ARG A 296 -16.02 -10.95 -2.11
C ARG A 296 -16.02 -9.44 -2.01
N THR A 297 -14.86 -8.79 -1.92
CA THR A 297 -14.75 -7.34 -1.72
C THR A 297 -13.55 -6.75 -2.46
N THR A 298 -13.76 -5.63 -3.13
CA THR A 298 -12.72 -4.74 -3.64
C THR A 298 -12.80 -3.40 -2.92
N LYS A 299 -11.65 -2.76 -2.72
CA LYS A 299 -11.55 -1.46 -2.07
C LYS A 299 -10.81 -0.52 -3.02
N THR A 300 -11.47 0.55 -3.42
CA THR A 300 -10.89 1.55 -4.32
C THR A 300 -10.64 2.83 -3.56
N ALA A 301 -9.41 3.32 -3.60
CA ALA A 301 -8.98 4.50 -2.86
C ALA A 301 -8.07 5.40 -3.70
N SER A 302 -7.72 6.55 -3.13
CA SER A 302 -6.72 7.45 -3.71
C SER A 302 -5.29 7.06 -3.32
N THR A 303 -5.09 6.52 -2.11
CA THR A 303 -3.76 6.13 -1.59
C THR A 303 -3.78 4.85 -0.76
N ASP A 304 -2.62 4.17 -0.66
CA ASP A 304 -2.41 3.02 0.23
C ASP A 304 -2.77 3.33 1.69
N SER A 305 -2.43 4.53 2.17
CA SER A 305 -2.70 4.93 3.54
C SER A 305 -4.20 4.96 3.87
N ASP A 306 -5.04 5.26 2.88
CA ASP A 306 -6.49 5.30 3.06
C ASP A 306 -7.06 3.87 3.16
N ILE A 307 -6.54 2.94 2.36
CA ILE A 307 -6.92 1.52 2.44
C ILE A 307 -6.50 0.94 3.78
N LEU A 308 -5.26 1.17 4.21
CA LEU A 308 -4.75 0.66 5.49
C LEU A 308 -5.55 1.21 6.67
N ASN A 309 -5.82 2.52 6.71
CA ASN A 309 -6.63 3.12 7.77
C ASN A 309 -8.07 2.60 7.77
N THR A 310 -8.66 2.40 6.59
CA THR A 310 -10.00 1.80 6.44
C THR A 310 -10.04 0.38 7.00
N LEU A 311 -9.09 -0.47 6.62
CA LEU A 311 -8.98 -1.83 7.12
C LEU A 311 -8.75 -1.88 8.62
N LEU A 312 -7.86 -1.02 9.16
CA LEU A 312 -7.64 -0.93 10.59
C LEU A 312 -8.90 -0.52 11.35
N ASN A 313 -9.81 0.24 10.72
CA ASN A 313 -11.07 0.65 11.31
C ASN A 313 -12.20 -0.38 11.17
N GLU A 314 -12.05 -1.44 10.37
CA GLU A 314 -13.01 -2.55 10.34
C GLU A 314 -12.91 -3.40 11.60
N ASP A 315 -14.05 -3.86 12.14
CA ASP A 315 -14.06 -4.80 13.27
C ASP A 315 -13.58 -6.19 12.81
N ASP A 316 -14.06 -6.64 11.65
CA ASP A 316 -13.67 -7.89 10.98
C ASP A 316 -12.93 -7.58 9.67
N THR A 317 -11.60 -7.67 9.69
CA THR A 317 -10.78 -7.46 8.50
C THR A 317 -10.86 -8.63 7.52
N PRO A 318 -10.56 -8.41 6.23
CA PRO A 318 -10.28 -9.51 5.31
C PRO A 318 -9.08 -10.33 5.80
N ASN A 319 -9.07 -11.62 5.49
CA ASN A 319 -7.93 -12.49 5.78
C ASN A 319 -6.71 -12.11 4.93
N ILE A 320 -6.97 -11.64 3.71
CA ILE A 320 -5.94 -11.29 2.74
C ILE A 320 -6.26 -9.93 2.15
N LEU A 321 -5.28 -9.05 2.19
CA LEU A 321 -5.16 -7.91 1.30
C LEU A 321 -4.22 -8.32 0.15
N THR A 322 -4.55 -7.95 -1.07
CA THR A 322 -3.59 -8.01 -2.17
C THR A 322 -3.49 -6.65 -2.83
N THR A 323 -2.24 -6.21 -2.99
CA THR A 323 -1.89 -4.93 -3.57
C THR A 323 -0.91 -5.10 -4.71
N SER A 324 -1.30 -4.58 -5.88
CA SER A 324 -0.52 -4.65 -7.12
C SER A 324 0.16 -3.35 -7.49
N TYR A 325 0.40 -2.51 -6.50
CA TYR A 325 0.98 -1.20 -6.71
C TYR A 325 2.20 -1.07 -5.84
N SER A 326 3.23 -0.48 -6.42
CA SER A 326 4.45 -0.19 -5.71
C SER A 326 4.91 1.23 -6.00
N PHE A 327 5.92 1.66 -5.27
CA PHE A 327 6.60 2.93 -5.44
C PHE A 327 8.09 2.73 -5.22
N ASP A 328 8.91 3.56 -5.82
CA ASP A 328 10.34 3.57 -5.54
C ASP A 328 10.57 3.91 -4.06
N GLU A 329 11.22 3.01 -3.32
CA GLU A 329 11.46 3.22 -1.89
C GLU A 329 12.21 4.54 -1.59
N PRO A 330 13.17 5.00 -2.41
CA PRO A 330 13.82 6.30 -2.22
C PRO A 330 12.90 7.52 -2.32
N ASP A 331 11.70 7.39 -2.90
CA ASP A 331 10.73 8.48 -2.99
C ASP A 331 9.89 8.65 -1.70
N LEU A 332 9.94 7.66 -0.81
CA LEU A 332 9.28 7.72 0.49
C LEU A 332 10.24 8.22 1.58
N PRO A 333 9.88 9.31 2.29
CA PRO A 333 10.52 9.62 3.56
C PRO A 333 10.41 8.43 4.52
N PHE A 334 11.50 8.16 5.27
CA PHE A 334 11.55 7.10 6.27
C PHE A 334 10.32 7.11 7.21
N SER A 335 9.89 8.30 7.64
CA SER A 335 8.76 8.51 8.54
C SER A 335 7.45 7.93 7.99
N ILE A 336 7.19 8.12 6.68
CA ILE A 336 6.00 7.63 6.00
C ILE A 336 6.12 6.13 5.73
N ALA A 337 7.25 5.67 5.17
CA ALA A 337 7.47 4.25 4.93
C ALA A 337 7.33 3.43 6.22
N ASN A 338 7.91 3.91 7.32
CA ASN A 338 7.82 3.27 8.63
C ASN A 338 6.38 3.28 9.17
N ALA A 339 5.61 4.35 8.98
CA ALA A 339 4.22 4.39 9.44
C ALA A 339 3.29 3.48 8.64
N LEU A 340 3.47 3.40 7.31
CA LEU A 340 2.75 2.44 6.46
C LEU A 340 3.13 1.00 6.83
N CYS A 341 4.43 0.73 7.01
CA CYS A 341 4.90 -0.58 7.44
C CYS A 341 4.37 -0.97 8.83
N ASN A 342 4.31 -0.04 9.78
CA ASN A 342 3.66 -0.28 11.07
C ASN A 342 2.15 -0.53 10.93
N ALA A 343 1.47 0.05 9.93
CA ALA A 343 0.07 -0.25 9.66
C ALA A 343 -0.09 -1.69 9.10
N TYR A 344 0.82 -2.15 8.24
CA TYR A 344 0.89 -3.57 7.86
C TYR A 344 1.16 -4.49 9.06
N ALA A 345 2.07 -4.11 9.97
CA ALA A 345 2.30 -4.89 11.20
C ALA A 345 1.04 -5.03 12.06
N GLN A 346 0.27 -3.94 12.18
CA GLN A 346 -1.00 -3.92 12.88
C GLN A 346 -2.04 -4.84 12.21
N LEU A 347 -2.16 -4.81 10.89
CA LEU A 347 -3.05 -5.70 10.14
C LEU A 347 -2.62 -7.17 10.27
N GLY A 348 -1.33 -7.45 10.15
CA GLY A 348 -0.75 -8.78 10.35
C GLY A 348 -1.01 -9.33 11.75
N ALA A 349 -0.88 -8.49 12.79
CA ALA A 349 -1.19 -8.89 14.16
C ALA A 349 -2.69 -9.20 14.37
N ARG A 350 -3.57 -8.72 13.49
CA ARG A 350 -5.01 -9.05 13.44
C ARG A 350 -5.33 -10.23 12.52
N GLY A 351 -4.32 -10.84 11.90
CA GLY A 351 -4.47 -12.00 11.03
C GLY A 351 -4.77 -11.67 9.57
N THR A 352 -4.56 -10.42 9.14
CA THR A 352 -4.61 -10.02 7.74
C THR A 352 -3.21 -10.05 7.14
N GLY A 353 -2.96 -10.92 6.17
CA GLY A 353 -1.73 -10.91 5.37
C GLY A 353 -1.87 -9.98 4.15
N ASP A 354 -0.78 -9.34 3.74
CA ASP A 354 -0.67 -8.70 2.43
C ASP A 354 0.22 -9.55 1.52
N GLY A 355 -0.30 -9.95 0.35
CA GLY A 355 0.40 -10.71 -0.68
C GLY A 355 0.46 -9.89 -1.97
N GLY A 356 1.60 -9.26 -2.25
CA GLY A 356 1.67 -8.23 -3.30
C GLY A 356 3.07 -7.79 -3.71
N VAL A 357 3.22 -7.68 -5.04
CA VAL A 357 4.29 -7.18 -5.94
C VAL A 357 5.77 -7.19 -5.49
N GLY A 358 6.64 -7.69 -6.37
CA GLY A 358 8.03 -7.25 -6.54
C GLY A 358 8.15 -5.83 -7.12
N GLY A 359 9.37 -5.31 -7.27
CA GLY A 359 9.66 -3.96 -7.75
C GLY A 359 10.02 -3.79 -9.22
N GLY A 360 9.52 -2.73 -9.85
CA GLY A 360 10.00 -2.27 -11.14
C GLY A 360 10.91 -1.05 -11.01
N ALA A 361 12.16 -1.13 -11.47
CA ALA A 361 12.99 0.07 -11.61
C ALA A 361 12.81 0.70 -13.00
N SER A 362 12.58 2.02 -13.03
CA SER A 362 12.75 2.85 -14.22
C SER A 362 13.91 3.82 -13.98
N GLY A 363 15.00 3.65 -14.73
CA GLY A 363 16.17 4.51 -14.62
C GLY A 363 17.18 4.23 -15.73
N THR A 364 17.53 5.26 -16.50
CA THR A 364 18.52 5.18 -17.59
C THR A 364 19.96 5.13 -17.09
N ASP A 365 20.19 5.50 -15.83
CA ASP A 365 21.52 5.50 -15.21
C ASP A 365 21.64 4.33 -14.23
N CYS A 366 22.01 3.16 -14.77
CA CYS A 366 22.18 1.89 -14.05
C CYS A 366 23.37 1.89 -13.07
N THR A 367 23.38 2.80 -12.09
CA THR A 367 24.47 2.95 -11.12
C THR A 367 24.18 2.29 -9.77
N THR A 368 22.91 2.09 -9.42
CA THR A 368 22.44 1.41 -8.20
C THR A 368 21.09 0.73 -8.43
N PHE A 369 20.80 -0.36 -7.72
CA PHE A 369 19.47 -0.98 -7.72
C PHE A 369 18.49 -0.17 -6.88
N VAL A 370 17.27 -0.01 -7.40
CA VAL A 370 16.19 0.74 -6.74
C VAL A 370 15.17 -0.27 -6.21
N PRO A 371 15.08 -0.46 -4.89
CA PRO A 371 14.06 -1.31 -4.28
C PRO A 371 12.72 -0.57 -4.21
N THR A 372 11.62 -1.31 -4.09
CA THR A 372 10.26 -0.76 -4.11
C THR A 372 9.47 -1.08 -2.84
N PHE A 373 8.61 -0.14 -2.45
CA PHE A 373 7.67 -0.28 -1.34
C PHE A 373 6.26 -0.56 -1.91
N PRO A 374 5.39 -1.39 -1.28
CA PRO A 374 5.52 -2.00 0.04
C PRO A 374 6.36 -3.28 0.10
N SER A 375 6.86 -3.81 -1.02
CA SER A 375 7.65 -5.05 -1.12
C SER A 375 8.84 -5.11 -0.13
N THR A 376 9.44 -3.97 0.19
CA THR A 376 10.53 -3.86 1.15
C THR A 376 10.12 -3.88 2.62
N CYS A 377 8.83 -3.72 2.94
CA CYS A 377 8.33 -3.84 4.31
C CYS A 377 8.47 -5.30 4.78
N PRO A 378 9.05 -5.56 5.97
CA PRO A 378 9.19 -6.92 6.51
C PRO A 378 7.88 -7.55 7.02
N PHE A 379 6.74 -6.88 6.87
CA PHE A 379 5.44 -7.34 7.37
C PHE A 379 4.44 -7.65 6.25
N VAL A 380 4.91 -7.65 5.00
CA VAL A 380 4.14 -8.08 3.82
C VAL A 380 4.84 -9.26 3.16
N THR A 381 4.08 -10.09 2.46
CA THR A 381 4.60 -11.13 1.57
C THR A 381 4.77 -10.54 0.17
N SER A 382 6.02 -10.28 -0.22
CA SER A 382 6.35 -9.80 -1.55
C SER A 382 6.44 -10.96 -2.54
N VAL A 383 5.81 -10.79 -3.71
CA VAL A 383 5.68 -11.84 -4.71
C VAL A 383 6.34 -11.43 -6.03
N GLY A 384 7.39 -12.14 -6.42
CA GLY A 384 8.11 -11.96 -7.69
C GLY A 384 7.44 -12.67 -8.86
N GLY A 385 7.92 -12.35 -10.06
CA GLY A 385 7.47 -12.94 -11.31
C GLY A 385 8.43 -14.00 -11.88
N THR A 386 7.87 -15.08 -12.41
CA THR A 386 8.56 -16.09 -13.21
C THR A 386 7.98 -16.15 -14.62
N ASP A 387 8.75 -16.74 -15.54
CA ASP A 387 8.36 -17.00 -16.91
C ASP A 387 8.59 -18.48 -17.24
N ILE A 388 7.81 -19.01 -18.19
CA ILE A 388 7.88 -20.39 -18.66
C ILE A 388 8.09 -20.39 -20.17
N PHE A 389 9.28 -20.83 -20.56
CA PHE A 389 9.56 -21.28 -21.92
C PHE A 389 9.71 -22.81 -21.96
N ASP A 390 10.48 -23.40 -21.03
CA ASP A 390 10.70 -24.86 -20.88
C ASP A 390 10.81 -25.32 -19.41
N SER A 391 11.18 -24.42 -18.49
CA SER A 391 11.19 -24.57 -17.03
C SER A 391 10.91 -23.20 -16.40
N GLU A 392 10.40 -23.16 -15.17
CA GLU A 392 10.15 -21.90 -14.48
C GLU A 392 11.47 -21.16 -14.20
N THR A 393 11.60 -19.95 -14.73
CA THR A 393 12.78 -19.10 -14.58
C THR A 393 12.37 -17.69 -14.17
N GLY A 394 13.27 -16.92 -13.55
CA GLY A 394 12.96 -15.55 -13.16
C GLY A 394 12.63 -14.68 -14.38
N ALA A 395 11.47 -14.02 -14.37
CA ALA A 395 11.08 -13.13 -15.46
C ALA A 395 12.00 -11.90 -15.51
N ALA A 396 12.33 -11.40 -16.70
CA ALA A 396 13.27 -10.28 -16.86
C ALA A 396 12.79 -8.97 -16.20
N PHE A 397 11.48 -8.83 -16.02
CA PHE A 397 10.83 -7.70 -15.36
C PHE A 397 10.59 -7.96 -13.87
N SER A 398 10.86 -9.18 -13.38
CA SER A 398 10.64 -9.57 -11.99
C SER A 398 11.43 -8.67 -11.05
N GLY A 399 10.73 -8.14 -10.08
CA GLY A 399 11.32 -7.26 -9.11
C GLY A 399 11.92 -8.00 -7.93
N GLY A 400 13.09 -7.56 -7.50
CA GLY A 400 13.78 -8.08 -6.34
C GLY A 400 14.98 -7.22 -5.97
N GLY A 401 15.47 -7.39 -4.76
CA GLY A 401 16.59 -6.60 -4.26
C GLY A 401 16.62 -6.52 -2.75
N PHE A 402 17.18 -5.42 -2.25
CA PHE A 402 17.38 -5.18 -0.83
C PHE A 402 16.93 -3.78 -0.47
N SER A 403 16.13 -3.65 0.58
CA SER A 403 15.68 -2.37 1.11
C SER A 403 16.84 -1.45 1.53
N ASN A 404 16.68 -0.16 1.32
CA ASN A 404 17.51 0.91 1.88
C ASN A 404 16.98 1.45 3.21
N ILE A 405 15.74 1.11 3.59
CA ILE A 405 15.05 1.61 4.79
C ILE A 405 15.01 0.55 5.89
N PHE A 406 14.53 -0.65 5.58
CA PHE A 406 14.24 -1.70 6.55
C PHE A 406 15.41 -2.68 6.65
N PRO A 407 15.90 -2.98 7.87
CA PRO A 407 16.96 -3.95 8.06
C PRO A 407 16.48 -5.38 7.78
N ILE A 408 17.42 -6.30 7.59
CA ILE A 408 17.12 -7.74 7.47
C ILE A 408 16.36 -8.22 8.71
N PRO A 409 15.10 -8.70 8.59
CA PRO A 409 14.38 -9.33 9.68
C PRO A 409 14.95 -10.72 9.98
N SER A 410 14.78 -11.16 11.23
CA SER A 410 15.40 -12.39 11.73
C SER A 410 14.99 -13.65 10.96
N TYR A 411 13.75 -13.70 10.45
CA TYR A 411 13.22 -14.87 9.75
C TYR A 411 13.91 -15.18 8.42
N GLN A 412 14.50 -14.18 7.74
CA GLN A 412 15.21 -14.38 6.47
C GLN A 412 16.74 -14.23 6.59
N ALA A 413 17.26 -13.97 7.80
CA ALA A 413 18.67 -13.65 7.99
C ALA A 413 19.62 -14.77 7.55
N ALA A 414 19.23 -16.04 7.76
CA ALA A 414 20.01 -17.20 7.35
C ALA A 414 20.06 -17.35 5.82
N ASP A 415 18.92 -17.23 5.16
CA ASP A 415 18.81 -17.36 3.70
C ASP A 415 19.54 -16.22 2.98
N VAL A 416 19.38 -14.99 3.46
CA VAL A 416 20.12 -13.82 2.95
C VAL A 416 21.62 -14.00 3.12
N ALA A 417 22.09 -14.46 4.29
CA ALA A 417 23.50 -14.72 4.51
C ALA A 417 24.05 -15.83 3.60
N SER A 418 23.22 -16.80 3.20
CA SER A 418 23.58 -17.83 2.23
C SER A 418 23.66 -17.24 0.82
N TYR A 419 22.64 -16.50 0.38
CA TYR A 419 22.59 -15.84 -0.92
C TYR A 419 23.73 -14.84 -1.14
N LEU A 420 24.06 -14.02 -0.15
CA LEU A 420 25.16 -13.07 -0.27
C LEU A 420 26.51 -13.78 -0.52
N LYS A 421 26.71 -15.02 -0.08
CA LYS A 421 27.94 -15.77 -0.39
C LYS A 421 28.06 -16.15 -1.86
N SER A 422 26.94 -16.32 -2.59
CA SER A 422 26.95 -16.68 -4.01
C SER A 422 27.02 -15.48 -4.95
N VAL A 423 26.58 -14.28 -4.53
CA VAL A 423 26.37 -13.12 -5.43
C VAL A 423 27.42 -12.00 -5.30
N VAL A 424 28.19 -11.96 -4.21
CA VAL A 424 29.07 -10.81 -3.85
C VAL A 424 30.14 -10.45 -4.90
N ASN A 425 30.46 -11.29 -5.88
CA ASN A 425 31.46 -10.95 -6.89
C ASN A 425 30.94 -10.15 -8.10
N ALA A 426 29.65 -10.24 -8.45
CA ALA A 426 29.14 -9.65 -9.70
C ALA A 426 28.48 -8.26 -9.51
N ASN A 427 27.89 -7.99 -8.35
CA ASN A 427 27.01 -6.83 -8.12
C ASN A 427 27.42 -5.97 -6.90
N ASN A 428 28.68 -6.06 -6.48
CA ASN A 428 29.15 -5.37 -5.27
C ASN A 428 28.99 -3.84 -5.38
N GLY A 429 28.42 -3.23 -4.34
CA GLY A 429 28.19 -1.78 -4.27
C GLY A 429 26.91 -1.29 -4.97
N LEU A 430 26.14 -2.16 -5.62
CA LEU A 430 24.90 -1.77 -6.29
C LEU A 430 23.67 -1.80 -5.38
N PHE A 431 23.73 -2.47 -4.23
CA PHE A 431 22.59 -2.65 -3.33
C PHE A 431 23.00 -2.68 -1.84
N ASN A 432 22.04 -2.46 -0.95
CA ASN A 432 22.26 -2.46 0.49
C ASN A 432 22.22 -3.89 1.07
N VAL A 433 23.38 -4.50 1.29
CA VAL A 433 23.50 -5.86 1.85
C VAL A 433 22.95 -6.03 3.27
N SER A 434 22.59 -4.95 3.97
CA SER A 434 22.00 -4.98 5.32
C SER A 434 20.47 -4.84 5.33
N GLY A 435 19.86 -4.67 4.16
CA GLY A 435 18.43 -4.42 4.00
C GLY A 435 17.56 -5.68 3.89
N ARG A 436 16.26 -5.56 4.16
CA ARG A 436 15.27 -6.60 3.88
C ARG A 436 15.36 -6.99 2.40
N ALA A 437 15.78 -8.23 2.13
CA ALA A 437 15.79 -8.83 0.81
C ALA A 437 14.37 -9.23 0.39
N PHE A 438 13.99 -9.04 -0.87
CA PHE A 438 12.69 -9.40 -1.44
C PHE A 438 12.88 -9.85 -2.91
N PRO A 439 11.94 -10.59 -3.53
CA PRO A 439 10.65 -11.04 -2.99
C PRO A 439 10.82 -12.22 -2.01
N ASP A 440 9.72 -12.61 -1.33
CA ASP A 440 9.70 -13.78 -0.43
C ASP A 440 9.39 -15.07 -1.20
N ILE A 441 8.54 -14.98 -2.20
CA ILE A 441 8.10 -16.05 -3.09
C ILE A 441 7.96 -15.52 -4.51
N SER A 442 7.80 -16.40 -5.50
CA SER A 442 7.55 -16.02 -6.88
C SER A 442 6.51 -16.93 -7.52
N ALA A 443 5.79 -16.39 -8.50
CA ALA A 443 4.82 -17.12 -9.28
C ALA A 443 4.84 -16.60 -10.73
N ARG A 444 4.14 -17.27 -11.65
CA ARG A 444 4.19 -16.90 -13.06
C ARG A 444 3.65 -15.50 -13.26
N ALA A 445 4.23 -14.78 -14.21
CA ALA A 445 3.90 -13.39 -14.48
C ALA A 445 3.68 -13.09 -15.98
N THR A 446 3.65 -14.14 -16.82
CA THR A 446 3.58 -14.02 -18.29
C THR A 446 2.38 -14.75 -18.87
N SER A 447 1.84 -14.18 -19.95
CA SER A 447 0.78 -14.76 -20.78
C SER A 447 -0.54 -15.00 -20.06
N TYR A 448 -0.90 -14.19 -19.05
CA TYR A 448 -2.16 -14.34 -18.34
C TYR A 448 -3.36 -14.03 -19.23
N GLN A 449 -4.28 -14.97 -19.31
CA GLN A 449 -5.55 -14.75 -19.94
C GLN A 449 -6.53 -14.09 -18.99
N ILE A 450 -7.06 -12.94 -19.39
CA ILE A 450 -8.09 -12.22 -18.65
C ILE A 450 -9.27 -11.84 -19.55
N ILE A 451 -10.36 -11.41 -18.93
CA ILE A 451 -11.45 -10.69 -19.59
C ILE A 451 -11.43 -9.23 -19.11
N VAL A 452 -11.30 -8.30 -20.05
CA VAL A 452 -11.41 -6.86 -19.77
C VAL A 452 -12.21 -6.22 -20.90
N ASP A 453 -13.19 -5.38 -20.55
CA ASP A 453 -14.09 -4.75 -21.52
C ASP A 453 -14.83 -5.81 -22.38
N SER A 454 -15.24 -6.92 -21.74
CA SER A 454 -15.87 -8.08 -22.38
C SER A 454 -15.05 -8.71 -23.53
N LEU A 455 -13.73 -8.51 -23.56
CA LEU A 455 -12.82 -9.10 -24.54
C LEU A 455 -11.80 -10.01 -23.86
N PHE A 456 -11.43 -11.10 -24.55
CA PHE A 456 -10.23 -11.85 -24.19
C PHE A 456 -9.00 -10.96 -24.39
N ALA A 457 -8.18 -10.85 -23.36
CA ALA A 457 -6.90 -10.18 -23.43
C ALA A 457 -5.80 -11.06 -22.84
N LEU A 458 -4.63 -11.04 -23.46
CA LEU A 458 -3.41 -11.59 -22.89
C LEU A 458 -2.63 -10.45 -22.24
N LEU A 459 -2.35 -10.62 -20.96
CA LEU A 459 -1.45 -9.78 -20.21
C LEU A 459 -0.08 -10.43 -20.15
N ASN A 460 0.92 -9.69 -20.59
CA ASN A 460 2.30 -9.93 -20.20
C ASN A 460 2.80 -8.67 -19.51
N ASP A 461 3.84 -8.80 -18.72
CA ASP A 461 4.62 -7.64 -18.31
C ASP A 461 5.74 -7.30 -19.33
N GLU A 462 5.59 -7.75 -20.59
CA GLU A 462 6.55 -7.49 -21.66
C GLU A 462 6.08 -6.31 -22.54
N LEU A 463 6.77 -5.18 -22.48
CA LEU A 463 7.39 -4.54 -23.66
C LEU A 463 8.46 -3.52 -23.26
N ILE A 464 9.68 -3.74 -23.76
CA ILE A 464 10.93 -3.00 -23.55
C ILE A 464 10.89 -1.53 -24.08
N SER A 465 9.78 -1.03 -24.63
CA SER A 465 9.81 0.19 -25.47
C SER A 465 9.01 1.43 -25.01
N ALA A 466 8.49 1.52 -23.77
CA ALA A 466 7.70 2.71 -23.41
C ALA A 466 7.76 3.21 -21.96
N GLY A 467 8.74 2.79 -21.15
CA GLY A 467 8.87 3.32 -19.79
C GLY A 467 7.66 3.04 -18.89
N ALA A 468 6.87 2.01 -19.20
CA ALA A 468 5.80 1.51 -18.36
C ALA A 468 6.39 0.66 -17.23
N THR A 469 5.81 0.78 -16.04
CA THR A 469 6.31 0.12 -14.84
C THR A 469 5.75 -1.29 -14.67
N ARG A 470 6.59 -2.12 -14.06
CA ARG A 470 6.60 -3.58 -14.04
C ARG A 470 5.87 -4.12 -12.80
N VAL A 471 5.39 -5.37 -12.89
CA VAL A 471 5.37 -6.47 -11.88
C VAL A 471 4.03 -7.24 -11.82
N PHE A 472 4.09 -8.58 -11.86
CA PHE A 472 3.10 -9.48 -11.20
C PHE A 472 3.72 -10.75 -10.60
N GLY A 473 3.06 -11.27 -9.57
CA GLY A 473 3.22 -12.61 -8.99
C GLY A 473 2.05 -13.02 -8.06
N SER A 474 1.08 -12.13 -7.80
CA SER A 474 0.04 -12.28 -6.77
C SER A 474 -1.14 -13.19 -7.14
N ALA A 475 -1.31 -13.58 -8.41
CA ALA A 475 -2.49 -14.32 -8.87
C ALA A 475 -2.60 -15.73 -8.26
N ASP A 476 -1.49 -16.45 -8.14
CA ASP A 476 -1.51 -17.87 -7.76
C ASP A 476 -1.80 -18.10 -6.27
N LEU A 477 -1.48 -17.13 -5.42
CA LEU A 477 -1.74 -17.19 -3.96
C LEU A 477 -3.23 -17.14 -3.63
N CYS A 478 -4.02 -16.51 -4.49
CA CYS A 478 -5.40 -16.18 -4.20
C CYS A 478 -6.32 -17.41 -4.19
N GLU A 479 -6.16 -18.31 -5.16
CA GLU A 479 -6.90 -19.56 -5.19
C GLU A 479 -6.46 -20.48 -4.03
N GLN A 480 -5.15 -20.61 -3.79
CA GLN A 480 -4.60 -21.50 -2.77
C GLN A 480 -5.05 -21.15 -1.35
N GLU A 481 -5.07 -19.86 -1.01
CA GLU A 481 -5.51 -19.37 0.30
C GLU A 481 -7.03 -19.38 0.48
N SER A 482 -7.80 -19.15 -0.60
CA SER A 482 -9.26 -19.22 -0.54
C SER A 482 -9.74 -20.62 -0.12
N ILE A 483 -9.12 -21.66 -0.68
CA ILE A 483 -9.54 -23.07 -0.55
C ILE A 483 -9.24 -23.63 0.83
N ASN A 484 -8.09 -23.27 1.40
CA ASN A 484 -7.52 -24.02 2.50
C ASN A 484 -7.68 -23.41 3.88
N GLY A 485 -8.19 -22.16 4.01
CA GLY A 485 -8.51 -21.54 5.30
C GLY A 485 -7.43 -21.84 6.35
N TYR A 486 -6.27 -21.20 6.20
CA TYR A 486 -5.02 -21.51 6.90
C TYR A 486 -4.42 -22.87 6.52
N TYR A 487 -3.45 -22.87 5.61
CA TYR A 487 -2.43 -23.91 5.59
C TYR A 487 -1.05 -23.33 5.89
N ASP A 488 -0.39 -24.02 6.80
CA ASP A 488 1.02 -23.93 7.16
C ASP A 488 1.87 -24.05 5.88
N TRP A 489 2.49 -22.94 5.45
CA TRP A 489 3.45 -22.93 4.35
C TRP A 489 4.67 -23.74 4.79
N ASN A 490 4.64 -25.05 4.53
CA ASN A 490 5.74 -25.94 4.83
C ASN A 490 6.94 -25.54 3.94
N GLU A 491 7.82 -24.69 4.48
CA GLU A 491 9.03 -24.14 3.85
C GLU A 491 9.93 -25.21 3.20
N SER A 492 9.74 -26.49 3.51
CA SER A 492 10.60 -27.57 3.02
C SER A 492 10.48 -27.84 1.52
N ARG A 493 9.35 -27.51 0.86
CA ARG A 493 9.16 -27.90 -0.56
C ARG A 493 9.63 -26.84 -1.56
N MET A 494 9.63 -25.56 -1.18
CA MET A 494 10.15 -24.47 -2.03
C MET A 494 11.64 -24.20 -1.82
N ARG A 495 12.22 -24.60 -0.67
CA ARG A 495 13.66 -24.44 -0.39
C ARG A 495 14.57 -25.23 -1.35
N ASP A 496 14.11 -26.38 -1.84
CA ASP A 496 14.97 -27.33 -2.56
C ASP A 496 15.11 -27.01 -4.05
N GLU A 497 14.23 -26.19 -4.63
CA GLU A 497 14.25 -25.85 -6.07
C GLU A 497 14.92 -24.49 -6.37
N TRP A 498 15.16 -23.66 -5.35
CA TRP A 498 15.74 -22.30 -5.51
C TRP A 498 17.27 -22.20 -5.43
N LEU A 499 17.96 -23.29 -5.04
CA LEU A 499 19.42 -23.32 -4.92
C LEU A 499 20.14 -23.93 -6.14
N GLN A 500 19.43 -24.13 -7.25
CA GLN A 500 19.99 -24.49 -8.56
C GLN A 500 19.70 -23.39 -9.57
#